data_AF-A0A6G2DEB5-F1
#
_entry.id   AF-A0A6G2DEB5-F1
#
_cell.length_a   1.000
_cell.length_b   1.000
_cell.length_c   1.000
_cell.angle_alpha   90.00
_cell.angle_beta   90.00
_cell.angle_gamma   90.00
#
_symmetry.space_group_name_H-M   'P 1'
#
loop_
_entity.id
_entity.type
_entity.pdbx_description
1 polymer ?
#
loop_
_entity_poly.entity_id
_entity_poly.type
_entity_poly.pdbx_seq_one_letter_code
_entity_poly.pdbx_strand_id
1 'polypeptide(L)'
;YLLNQDIPQEWFSQIRIYLQEMGGDLIDCKLIGSQFQMNWSNKLPHINHMTFARYFIPDFVTEDKVLYLDSDLIVTGDLTDLFELDLGENYLAAARSCFGAGVGFNAGVLLINNKKWGSETIRQKLIDLTEKEHENVEEGDQSILNMLFKDQYL
;
A
#
# COMPACT_ATOMS: atom_id res chain seq x y z
N TYR A 1 3.54 7.23 -8.25
CA TYR A 1 3.65 7.77 -6.88
C TYR A 1 4.65 6.94 -6.10
N LEU A 2 5.57 7.56 -5.36
CA LEU A 2 6.51 6.85 -4.48
C LEU A 2 6.49 7.48 -3.09
N LEU A 3 5.88 6.77 -2.13
CA LEU A 3 5.80 7.19 -0.73
C LEU A 3 7.13 6.89 -0.04
N ASN A 4 7.77 7.91 0.51
CA ASN A 4 9.09 7.79 1.14
C ASN A 4 9.31 8.88 2.21
N GLN A 5 10.35 8.71 3.03
CA GLN A 5 10.76 9.71 4.03
C GLN A 5 12.03 10.47 3.63
N ASP A 6 13.00 9.78 3.03
CA ASP A 6 14.39 10.23 2.98
C ASP A 6 15.08 10.05 1.62
N ILE A 7 14.39 9.56 0.58
CA ILE A 7 14.99 9.41 -0.76
C ILE A 7 15.37 10.79 -1.33
N PRO A 8 16.63 11.03 -1.73
CA PRO A 8 17.06 12.36 -2.19
C PRO A 8 16.32 12.85 -3.44
N GLN A 9 16.10 14.16 -3.56
CA GLN A 9 15.43 14.77 -4.72
C GLN A 9 16.22 14.54 -6.02
N GLU A 10 17.54 14.44 -5.93
CA GLU A 10 18.42 14.13 -7.05
C GLU A 10 18.13 12.75 -7.61
N TRP A 11 17.85 11.75 -6.75
CA TRP A 11 17.47 10.41 -7.18
C TRP A 11 16.16 10.46 -7.98
N PHE A 12 15.14 11.15 -7.47
CA PHE A 12 13.88 11.34 -8.18
C PHE A 12 14.05 12.02 -9.53
N SER A 13 14.90 13.04 -9.59
CA SER A 13 15.18 13.79 -10.82
C SER A 13 15.81 12.89 -11.89
N GLN A 14 16.74 12.01 -11.50
CA GLN A 14 17.37 11.08 -12.43
C GLN A 14 16.39 10.00 -12.91
N ILE A 15 15.63 9.38 -12.01
CA ILE A 15 14.70 8.29 -12.36
C ILE A 15 13.51 8.80 -13.19
N ARG A 16 13.02 10.00 -12.90
CA ARG A 16 11.89 10.59 -13.64
C ARG A 16 12.20 10.73 -15.13
N ILE A 17 13.45 11.03 -15.53
CA ILE A 17 13.84 11.13 -16.94
C ILE A 17 13.54 9.82 -17.67
N TYR A 18 14.02 8.68 -17.15
CA TYR A 18 13.79 7.37 -17.76
C TYR A 18 12.31 7.00 -17.81
N LEU A 19 11.54 7.32 -16.75
CA LEU A 19 10.11 7.03 -16.71
C LEU A 19 9.33 7.88 -17.74
N GLN A 20 9.70 9.14 -17.93
CA GLN A 20 9.09 10.02 -18.93
C GLN A 20 9.36 9.55 -20.36
N GLU A 21 10.55 9.01 -20.64
CA GLU A 21 10.84 8.37 -21.94
C GLU A 21 9.95 7.15 -22.21
N MET A 22 9.53 6.45 -21.16
CA MET A 22 8.60 5.31 -21.23
C MET A 22 7.11 5.75 -21.22
N GLY A 23 6.84 7.06 -21.20
CA GLY A 23 5.48 7.61 -21.15
C GLY A 23 4.84 7.65 -19.76
N GLY A 24 5.61 7.42 -18.70
CA GLY A 24 5.18 7.51 -17.31
C GLY A 24 5.64 8.78 -16.60
N ASP A 25 5.27 8.91 -15.33
CA ASP A 25 5.76 9.97 -14.45
C ASP A 25 6.02 9.43 -13.04
N LEU A 26 6.84 10.15 -12.28
CA LEU A 26 7.22 9.82 -10.92
C LEU A 26 6.91 10.96 -9.97
N ILE A 27 5.87 10.76 -9.16
CA ILE A 27 5.45 11.71 -8.13
C ILE A 27 6.10 11.34 -6.79
N ASP A 28 6.88 12.26 -6.23
CA ASP A 28 7.54 12.13 -4.93
C ASP A 28 6.55 12.46 -3.80
N CYS A 29 6.22 11.47 -2.98
CA CYS A 29 5.28 11.60 -1.88
C CYS A 29 6.02 11.52 -0.54
N LYS A 30 6.42 12.68 -0.03
CA LYS A 30 7.19 12.79 1.21
C LYS A 30 6.30 12.68 2.45
N LEU A 31 6.52 11.63 3.23
CA LEU A 31 5.87 11.38 4.52
C LEU A 31 6.58 12.16 5.63
N ILE A 32 6.43 13.49 5.60
CA ILE A 32 7.05 14.43 6.55
C ILE A 32 5.97 15.10 7.41
N GLY A 33 6.13 15.02 8.74
CA GLY A 33 5.23 15.64 9.71
C GLY A 33 4.73 14.64 10.75
N SER A 34 4.14 15.16 11.83
CA SER A 34 3.64 14.33 12.94
C SER A 34 2.48 13.42 12.52
N GLN A 35 1.70 13.84 11.53
CA GLN A 35 0.57 13.07 10.99
C GLN A 35 0.99 11.80 10.24
N PHE A 36 2.27 11.68 9.85
CA PHE A 36 2.82 10.51 9.16
C PHE A 36 3.77 9.69 10.05
N GLN A 37 3.76 9.94 11.37
CA GLN A 37 4.55 9.14 12.30
C GLN A 37 4.03 7.71 12.35
N MET A 38 4.93 6.76 12.10
CA MET A 38 4.68 5.33 12.11
C MET A 38 5.48 4.71 13.25
N ASN A 39 5.03 4.89 14.49
CA ASN A 39 5.71 4.37 15.69
C ASN A 39 5.41 2.88 15.95
N TRP A 40 5.08 2.14 14.89
CA TRP A 40 4.74 0.72 14.94
C TRP A 40 5.89 -0.10 14.36
N SER A 41 6.20 -1.22 14.99
CA SER A 41 7.20 -2.16 14.50
C SER A 41 6.52 -3.38 13.88
N ASN A 42 7.19 -3.95 12.88
CA ASN A 42 6.88 -5.30 12.43
C ASN A 42 7.77 -6.28 13.21
N LYS A 43 7.22 -7.43 13.61
CA LYS A 43 7.99 -8.48 14.31
C LYS A 43 9.02 -9.15 13.39
N LEU A 44 8.85 -9.03 12.07
CA LEU A 44 9.79 -9.52 11.07
C LEU A 44 10.96 -8.51 10.90
N PRO A 45 12.21 -8.89 11.22
CA PRO A 45 13.34 -7.95 11.27
C PRO A 45 13.70 -7.28 9.94
N HIS A 46 13.29 -7.87 8.83
CA HIS A 46 13.57 -7.36 7.48
C HIS A 46 12.51 -6.35 7.02
N ILE A 47 11.38 -6.23 7.71
CA ILE A 47 10.30 -5.33 7.33
C ILE A 47 10.49 -3.99 8.05
N ASN A 48 10.81 -2.97 7.27
CA ASN A 48 10.93 -1.59 7.71
C ASN A 48 9.55 -1.01 8.06
N HIS A 49 9.46 -0.08 9.03
CA HIS A 49 8.23 0.64 9.39
C HIS A 49 7.55 1.31 8.19
N MET A 50 8.31 1.59 7.12
CA MET A 50 7.80 2.05 5.83
C MET A 50 6.74 1.13 5.21
N THR A 51 6.57 -0.11 5.66
CA THR A 51 5.45 -0.96 5.25
C THR A 51 4.09 -0.30 5.54
N PHE A 52 3.96 0.44 6.65
CA PHE A 52 2.73 1.15 7.02
C PHE A 52 2.45 2.39 6.16
N ALA A 53 3.40 2.82 5.32
CA ALA A 53 3.24 3.98 4.44
C ALA A 53 2.02 3.83 3.50
N ARG A 54 1.65 2.60 3.14
CA ARG A 54 0.49 2.29 2.29
C ARG A 54 -0.84 2.78 2.88
N TYR A 55 -0.95 2.98 4.18
CA TYR A 55 -2.16 3.54 4.80
C TYR A 55 -2.45 4.97 4.34
N PHE A 56 -1.40 5.69 3.95
CA PHE A 56 -1.46 7.10 3.58
C PHE A 56 -1.66 7.31 2.06
N ILE A 57 -1.85 6.25 1.27
CA ILE A 57 -2.21 6.36 -0.16
C ILE A 57 -3.31 7.42 -0.44
N PRO A 58 -4.45 7.44 0.26
CA PRO A 58 -5.51 8.42 0.00
C PRO A 58 -5.12 9.88 0.33
N ASP A 59 -4.01 10.11 1.04
CA ASP A 59 -3.54 11.46 1.33
C ASP A 59 -2.70 12.06 0.19
N PHE A 60 -2.14 11.22 -0.69
CA PHE A 60 -1.25 11.64 -1.76
C PHE A 60 -1.80 11.37 -3.17
N VAL A 61 -2.62 10.33 -3.31
CA VAL A 61 -3.11 9.86 -4.61
C VAL A 61 -4.55 10.33 -4.79
N THR A 62 -4.78 11.10 -5.85
CA THR A 62 -6.09 11.72 -6.13
C THR A 62 -7.03 10.85 -6.95
N GLU A 63 -6.48 9.83 -7.60
CA GLU A 63 -7.17 8.93 -8.51
C GLU A 63 -8.05 7.94 -7.74
N ASP A 64 -9.23 7.63 -8.30
CA ASP A 64 -10.23 6.78 -7.65
C ASP A 64 -9.79 5.31 -7.47
N LYS A 65 -8.86 4.82 -8.32
CA LYS A 65 -8.36 3.45 -8.32
C LYS A 65 -6.83 3.45 -8.34
N VAL A 66 -6.20 2.62 -7.50
CA VAL A 66 -4.74 2.56 -7.34
C VAL A 66 -4.27 1.11 -7.40
N LEU A 67 -3.27 0.79 -8.21
CA LEU A 67 -2.53 -0.46 -8.12
C LEU A 67 -1.26 -0.24 -7.30
N TYR A 68 -1.23 -0.80 -6.10
CA TYR A 68 -0.07 -0.80 -5.22
C TYR A 68 0.80 -2.03 -5.48
N LEU A 69 2.11 -1.82 -5.49
CA LEU A 69 3.15 -2.81 -5.72
C LEU A 69 4.25 -2.61 -4.67
N ASP A 70 4.63 -3.67 -3.95
CA ASP A 70 5.82 -3.67 -3.09
C ASP A 70 7.10 -3.44 -3.93
N SER A 71 8.16 -2.98 -3.27
CA SER A 71 9.43 -2.64 -3.96
C SER A 71 10.28 -3.86 -4.34
N ASP A 72 9.93 -5.06 -3.87
CA ASP A 72 10.70 -6.30 -4.00
C ASP A 72 10.11 -7.29 -5.01
N LEU A 73 9.33 -6.80 -5.98
CA LEU A 73 8.74 -7.62 -7.06
C LEU A 73 9.30 -7.31 -8.45
N ILE A 74 9.06 -8.24 -9.38
CA ILE A 74 9.36 -8.08 -10.80
C ILE A 74 8.07 -8.35 -11.59
N VAL A 75 7.61 -7.35 -12.35
CA VAL A 75 6.48 -7.49 -13.27
C VAL A 75 6.96 -8.17 -14.55
N THR A 76 6.37 -9.31 -14.89
CA THR A 76 6.77 -10.15 -16.04
C THR A 76 5.72 -10.23 -17.14
N GLY A 77 4.58 -9.55 -16.97
CA GLY A 77 3.48 -9.53 -17.91
C GLY A 77 2.68 -8.22 -17.84
N ASP A 78 1.73 -8.08 -18.74
CA ASP A 78 0.83 -6.93 -18.79
C ASP A 78 -0.08 -6.88 -17.54
N LEU A 79 -0.27 -5.69 -16.96
CA LEU A 79 -1.08 -5.45 -15.77
C LEU A 79 -2.47 -4.85 -16.09
N THR A 80 -2.81 -4.66 -17.36
CA THR A 80 -4.05 -4.03 -17.81
C THR A 80 -5.27 -4.77 -17.26
N ASP A 81 -5.34 -6.09 -17.45
CA ASP A 81 -6.46 -6.90 -16.95
C ASP A 81 -6.61 -6.79 -15.42
N LEU A 82 -5.49 -6.74 -14.69
CA LEU A 82 -5.50 -6.54 -13.24
C LEU A 82 -6.02 -5.14 -12.88
N PHE A 83 -5.58 -4.09 -13.57
CA PHE A 83 -5.98 -2.72 -13.27
C PHE A 83 -7.44 -2.43 -13.67
N GLU A 84 -7.91 -3.04 -14.74
CA GLU A 84 -9.28 -2.90 -15.25
C GLU A 84 -10.32 -3.67 -14.44
N LEU A 85 -9.89 -4.60 -13.59
CA LEU A 85 -10.76 -5.37 -12.71
C LEU A 85 -11.77 -4.48 -11.98
N ASP A 86 -13.04 -4.86 -12.05
CA ASP A 86 -14.12 -4.19 -11.35
C ASP A 86 -14.13 -4.62 -9.87
N LEU A 87 -13.86 -3.66 -8.99
CA LEU A 87 -13.86 -3.89 -7.54
C LEU A 87 -15.28 -3.90 -6.96
N GLY A 88 -16.27 -3.36 -7.68
CA GLY A 88 -17.62 -3.14 -7.17
C GLY A 88 -17.61 -2.43 -5.83
N GLU A 89 -18.23 -3.04 -4.82
CA GLU A 89 -18.30 -2.52 -3.46
C GLU A 89 -17.12 -2.95 -2.56
N ASN A 90 -16.12 -3.66 -3.08
CA ASN A 90 -14.96 -4.06 -2.28
C ASN A 90 -13.98 -2.91 -2.07
N TYR A 91 -13.23 -2.95 -0.96
CA TYR A 91 -12.20 -1.95 -0.68
C TYR A 91 -10.94 -2.17 -1.50
N LEU A 92 -10.65 -3.42 -1.85
CA LEU A 92 -9.51 -3.81 -2.65
C LEU A 92 -9.72 -5.19 -3.29
N ALA A 93 -8.85 -5.52 -4.24
CA ALA A 93 -8.58 -6.89 -4.67
C ALA A 93 -7.13 -7.27 -4.34
N ALA A 94 -6.90 -8.52 -3.96
CA ALA A 94 -5.56 -8.99 -3.61
C ALA A 94 -5.39 -10.49 -3.85
N ALA A 95 -4.15 -10.91 -4.10
CA ALA A 95 -3.82 -12.32 -4.21
C ALA A 95 -3.86 -13.00 -2.84
N ARG A 96 -4.41 -14.22 -2.78
CA ARG A 96 -4.40 -15.03 -1.55
C ARG A 96 -2.97 -15.23 -1.04
N SER A 97 -2.77 -15.12 0.28
CA SER A 97 -1.46 -15.39 0.88
C SER A 97 -1.10 -16.86 0.74
N CYS A 98 0.13 -17.12 0.28
CA CYS A 98 0.73 -18.46 0.21
C CYS A 98 1.59 -18.78 1.45
N PHE A 99 1.78 -17.82 2.36
CA PHE A 99 2.57 -17.98 3.58
C PHE A 99 1.68 -18.40 4.77
N GLY A 100 2.27 -19.10 5.74
CA GLY A 100 1.55 -19.59 6.93
C GLY A 100 0.45 -20.60 6.59
N ALA A 101 -0.73 -20.45 7.21
CA ALA A 101 -1.91 -21.30 6.96
C ALA A 101 -2.66 -20.96 5.66
N GLY A 102 -2.17 -20.01 4.85
CA GLY A 102 -2.84 -19.55 3.63
C GLY A 102 -4.18 -18.86 3.89
N VAL A 103 -4.30 -18.19 5.04
CA VAL A 103 -5.48 -17.43 5.46
C VAL A 103 -5.25 -15.97 5.09
N GLY A 104 -6.24 -15.36 4.43
CA GLY A 104 -6.17 -13.96 4.00
C GLY A 104 -5.42 -13.76 2.67
N PHE A 105 -5.04 -12.51 2.41
CA PHE A 105 -4.35 -12.05 1.22
C PHE A 105 -2.93 -11.55 1.51
N ASN A 106 -2.09 -11.62 0.49
CA ASN A 106 -0.77 -10.98 0.50
C ASN A 106 -0.93 -9.48 0.23
N ALA A 107 -0.24 -8.65 1.01
CA ALA A 107 -0.35 -7.20 0.90
C ALA A 107 0.59 -6.57 -0.14
N GLY A 108 1.42 -7.34 -0.84
CA GLY A 108 2.43 -6.81 -1.76
C GLY A 108 1.92 -6.42 -3.14
N VAL A 109 0.71 -6.88 -3.51
CA VAL A 109 0.00 -6.43 -4.71
C VAL A 109 -1.45 -6.19 -4.35
N LEU A 110 -1.88 -4.92 -4.40
CA LEU A 110 -3.24 -4.52 -4.02
C LEU A 110 -3.84 -3.63 -5.11
N LEU A 111 -5.00 -4.00 -5.64
CA LEU A 111 -5.82 -3.07 -6.41
C LEU A 111 -6.81 -2.40 -5.47
N ILE A 112 -6.63 -1.11 -5.21
CA ILE A 112 -7.30 -0.36 -4.15
C ILE A 112 -8.41 0.52 -4.74
N ASN A 113 -9.60 0.45 -4.13
CA ASN A 113 -10.69 1.40 -4.34
C ASN A 113 -10.40 2.67 -3.53
N ASN A 114 -9.52 3.52 -4.05
CA ASN A 114 -9.01 4.69 -3.35
C ASN A 114 -10.10 5.75 -3.09
N LYS A 115 -11.08 5.85 -3.98
CA LYS A 115 -12.29 6.66 -3.76
C LYS A 115 -13.00 6.25 -2.47
N LYS A 116 -13.24 4.95 -2.31
CA LYS A 116 -13.87 4.41 -1.10
C LYS A 116 -12.98 4.62 0.11
N TRP A 117 -11.68 4.39 -0.02
CA TRP A 117 -10.71 4.62 1.06
C TRP A 117 -10.73 6.05 1.58
N GLY A 118 -10.76 7.04 0.70
CA GLY A 118 -10.90 8.44 1.05
C GLY A 118 -12.25 8.75 1.71
N SER A 119 -13.36 8.36 1.07
CA SER A 119 -14.71 8.68 1.55
C SER A 119 -15.07 8.05 2.91
N GLU A 120 -14.48 6.90 3.21
CA GLU A 120 -14.73 6.14 4.45
C GLU A 120 -13.61 6.24 5.48
N THR A 121 -12.66 7.16 5.24
CA THR A 121 -11.58 7.47 6.19
C THR A 121 -10.75 6.24 6.58
N ILE A 122 -10.49 5.36 5.60
CA ILE A 122 -9.84 4.06 5.82
C ILE A 122 -8.46 4.20 6.46
N ARG A 123 -7.72 5.25 6.13
CA ARG A 123 -6.45 5.59 6.81
C ARG A 123 -6.61 5.57 8.33
N GLN A 124 -7.60 6.29 8.87
CA GLN A 124 -7.79 6.38 10.31
C GLN A 124 -8.17 5.03 10.91
N LYS A 125 -9.05 4.27 10.24
CA LYS A 125 -9.42 2.92 10.69
C LYS A 125 -8.21 1.98 10.76
N LEU A 126 -7.30 2.05 9.79
CA LEU A 126 -6.06 1.27 9.78
C LEU A 126 -5.11 1.69 10.90
N ILE A 127 -4.97 3.00 11.15
CA ILE A 127 -4.18 3.54 12.27
C ILE A 127 -4.74 3.04 13.61
N ASP A 128 -6.03 3.25 13.86
CA ASP A 128 -6.69 2.87 15.12
C ASP A 128 -6.60 1.36 15.38
N LEU A 129 -6.71 0.55 14.32
CA LEU A 129 -6.59 -0.91 14.41
C LEU A 129 -5.13 -1.33 14.65
N THR A 130 -4.18 -0.68 13.99
CA THR A 130 -2.74 -0.93 14.20
C THR A 130 -2.33 -0.59 15.63
N GLU A 131 -2.76 0.55 16.17
CA GLU A 131 -2.47 0.93 17.56
C GLU A 131 -2.95 -0.13 18.57
N LYS A 132 -4.10 -0.78 18.29
CA LYS A 132 -4.66 -1.83 19.15
C LYS A 132 -3.97 -3.18 18.99
N GLU A 133 -3.59 -3.56 17.77
CA GLU A 133 -3.29 -4.96 17.43
C GLU A 133 -1.86 -5.21 16.96
N HIS A 134 -1.05 -4.18 16.67
CA HIS A 134 0.29 -4.38 16.09
C HIS A 134 1.22 -5.23 16.97
N GLU A 135 1.08 -5.18 18.29
CA GLU A 135 1.83 -6.03 19.22
C GLU A 135 1.34 -7.49 19.23
N ASN A 136 0.10 -7.74 18.79
CA ASN A 136 -0.54 -9.06 18.83
C ASN A 136 -0.42 -9.81 17.50
N VAL A 137 -0.21 -9.12 16.38
CA VAL A 137 -0.09 -9.73 15.06
C VAL A 137 1.35 -10.12 14.71
N GLU A 138 1.52 -11.04 13.77
CA GLU A 138 2.85 -11.51 13.32
C GLU A 138 3.33 -10.80 12.06
N GLU A 139 2.43 -10.52 11.11
CA GLU A 139 2.78 -9.98 9.79
C GLU A 139 2.52 -8.47 9.66
N GLY A 140 2.54 -7.74 10.78
CA GLY A 140 2.38 -6.29 10.82
C GLY A 140 1.18 -5.77 10.02
N ASP A 141 1.44 -4.91 9.04
CA ASP A 141 0.41 -4.25 8.22
C ASP A 141 -0.46 -5.24 7.43
N GLN A 142 0.11 -6.35 6.93
CA GLN A 142 -0.66 -7.36 6.21
C GLN A 142 -1.73 -7.97 7.10
N SER A 143 -1.42 -8.24 8.37
CA SER A 143 -2.40 -8.76 9.32
C SER A 143 -3.51 -7.73 9.58
N ILE A 144 -3.16 -6.45 9.75
CA ILE A 144 -4.13 -5.37 9.97
C ILE A 144 -5.05 -5.19 8.76
N LEU A 145 -4.49 -5.19 7.55
CA LEU A 145 -5.26 -5.11 6.30
C LEU A 145 -6.22 -6.30 6.17
N ASN A 146 -5.75 -7.51 6.46
CA ASN A 146 -6.59 -8.71 6.46
C ASN A 146 -7.69 -8.66 7.51
N MET A 147 -7.42 -8.13 8.70
CA MET A 147 -8.42 -7.95 9.75
C MET A 147 -9.49 -6.94 9.35
N LEU A 148 -9.11 -5.81 8.77
CA LEU A 148 -10.04 -4.74 8.39
C LEU A 148 -10.90 -5.13 7.17
N PHE A 149 -10.31 -5.83 6.19
CA PHE A 149 -10.96 -6.09 4.91
C PHE A 149 -11.42 -7.54 4.70
N LYS A 150 -11.33 -8.39 5.73
CA LYS A 150 -11.58 -9.84 5.68
C LYS A 150 -12.75 -10.29 4.79
N ASP A 151 -13.87 -9.57 4.85
CA ASP A 151 -15.11 -9.93 4.16
C ASP A 151 -15.49 -8.95 3.02
N GLN A 152 -14.59 -8.02 2.68
CA GLN A 152 -14.83 -6.93 1.73
C GLN A 152 -13.62 -6.67 0.81
N TYR A 153 -12.99 -7.77 0.39
CA TYR A 153 -11.98 -7.79 -0.66
C TYR A 153 -12.33 -8.86 -1.72
N LEU A 154 -11.80 -8.67 -2.92
CA LEU A 154 -11.89 -9.63 -4.03
C LEU A 154 -10.63 -10.51 -4.11
#